data_AF-A0A968LQQ2-F1
#
_entry.id   AF-A0A968LQQ2-F1
#
_cell.length_a   1.000
_cell.length_b   1.000
_cell.length_c   1.000
_cell.angle_alpha   90.00
_cell.angle_beta   90.00
_cell.angle_gamma   90.00
#
_symmetry.space_group_name_H-M   'P 1'
#
loop_
_entity.id
_entity.type
_entity.pdbx_description
1 polymer ?
#
loop_
_entity_poly.entity_id
_entity_poly.type
_entity_poly.pdbx_seq_one_letter_code
_entity_poly.pdbx_strand_id
1 'polypeptide(L)'
;MVVASAGNTREFPAGHADYNRTIFPAAFAGDARLRLEGLISVGAIDVTWQYATFATANRFVDVVAPGESVATFKRDGSVFTNQSGGTSYAAPFVSGAAAVLLSRNSSLPPREVKKIIVGMADGGGCSAPNPLPSSPAFPTDANACGAGLLNVTGALEATP
;
A
#
# COMPACT_ATOMS: atom_id res chain seq x y z
N MET A 1 2.96 -14.80 -4.38
CA MET A 1 2.58 -13.61 -3.58
C MET A 1 1.98 -12.57 -4.52
N VAL A 2 1.08 -11.70 -4.07
CA VAL A 2 0.52 -10.61 -4.89
C VAL A 2 0.69 -9.30 -4.14
N VAL A 3 1.21 -8.28 -4.79
CA VAL A 3 1.25 -6.91 -4.27
C VAL A 3 0.40 -6.05 -5.20
N ALA A 4 -0.61 -5.38 -4.68
CA ALA A 4 -1.58 -4.63 -5.46
C ALA A 4 -1.67 -3.18 -4.97
N SER A 5 -1.78 -2.25 -5.90
CA SER A 5 -2.04 -0.85 -5.58
C SER A 5 -3.47 -0.66 -5.05
N ALA A 6 -3.63 0.17 -4.04
CA ALA A 6 -4.93 0.42 -3.39
C ALA A 6 -5.90 1.24 -4.25
N GLY A 7 -5.42 1.87 -5.33
CA GLY A 7 -6.22 2.70 -6.25
C GLY A 7 -5.97 4.20 -6.06
N ASN A 8 -6.40 4.99 -7.06
CA ASN A 8 -6.26 6.46 -7.08
C ASN A 8 -7.60 7.16 -7.34
N THR A 9 -8.72 6.48 -7.08
CA THR A 9 -10.06 7.04 -7.26
C THR A 9 -10.37 7.85 -6.00
N ARG A 10 -10.08 9.15 -6.03
CA ARG A 10 -10.52 10.12 -5.01
C ARG A 10 -12.06 10.17 -4.90
N GLU A 11 -12.74 9.81 -5.99
CA GLU A 11 -14.19 9.97 -6.11
C GLU A 11 -14.95 8.87 -5.38
N PHE A 12 -15.73 9.33 -4.41
CA PHE A 12 -16.94 8.67 -3.96
C PHE A 12 -18.10 9.30 -4.73
N PRO A 13 -18.63 8.69 -5.80
CA PRO A 13 -19.96 9.03 -6.26
C PRO A 13 -20.93 8.87 -5.08
N ALA A 14 -21.56 9.97 -4.66
CA ALA A 14 -22.48 9.98 -3.55
C ALA A 14 -23.56 8.91 -3.76
N GLY A 15 -23.76 8.03 -2.77
CA GLY A 15 -24.84 7.04 -2.78
C GLY A 15 -24.43 5.58 -3.01
N HIS A 16 -23.14 5.26 -3.18
CA HIS A 16 -22.69 3.85 -3.26
C HIS A 16 -21.97 3.43 -1.98
N ALA A 17 -22.63 2.61 -1.18
CA ALA A 17 -22.13 2.11 0.10
C ALA A 17 -20.92 1.13 -0.02
N ASP A 18 -20.58 0.67 -1.24
CA ASP A 18 -19.73 -0.51 -1.46
C ASP A 18 -18.48 -0.28 -2.33
N TYR A 19 -18.00 0.95 -2.52
CA TYR A 19 -16.71 1.21 -3.23
C TYR A 19 -15.49 0.60 -2.53
N ASN A 20 -15.64 0.17 -1.27
CA ASN A 20 -14.62 -0.59 -0.55
C ASN A 20 -14.23 -1.88 -1.31
N ARG A 21 -15.08 -2.41 -2.20
CA ARG A 21 -14.84 -3.66 -2.95
C ARG A 21 -14.54 -3.52 -4.44
N THR A 22 -14.41 -2.31 -4.99
CA THR A 22 -14.29 -2.15 -6.46
C THR A 22 -12.85 -2.18 -6.96
N ILE A 23 -11.84 -2.06 -6.10
CA ILE A 23 -10.43 -2.09 -6.50
C ILE A 23 -9.90 -3.52 -6.37
N PHE A 24 -9.97 -4.28 -7.45
CA PHE A 24 -9.48 -5.65 -7.48
C PHE A 24 -8.00 -5.71 -7.91
N PRO A 25 -7.18 -6.60 -7.32
CA PRO A 25 -7.50 -7.50 -6.22
C PRO A 25 -7.35 -6.85 -4.82
N ALA A 26 -6.88 -5.60 -4.72
CA ALA A 26 -6.51 -4.92 -3.48
C ALA A 26 -7.58 -4.95 -2.38
N ALA A 27 -8.86 -4.85 -2.75
CA ALA A 27 -10.01 -4.90 -1.84
C ALA A 27 -10.23 -6.26 -1.14
N PHE A 28 -9.43 -7.26 -1.49
CA PHE A 28 -9.47 -8.60 -0.89
C PHE A 28 -8.32 -8.88 0.05
N ALA A 29 -7.46 -7.90 0.33
CA ALA A 29 -6.43 -8.04 1.33
C ALA A 29 -7.05 -8.39 2.70
N GLY A 30 -6.60 -9.50 3.29
CA GLY A 30 -7.11 -10.00 4.57
C GLY A 30 -8.38 -10.85 4.48
N ASP A 31 -8.93 -11.11 3.29
CA ASP A 31 -10.05 -12.04 3.13
C ASP A 31 -9.55 -13.49 3.16
N ALA A 32 -9.70 -14.14 4.33
CA ALA A 32 -9.33 -15.53 4.55
C ALA A 32 -10.09 -16.54 3.68
N ARG A 33 -11.17 -16.14 3.01
CA ARG A 33 -11.92 -17.01 2.09
C ARG A 33 -11.24 -17.13 0.73
N LEU A 34 -10.34 -16.20 0.40
CA LEU A 34 -9.58 -16.20 -0.84
C LEU A 34 -8.21 -16.84 -0.60
N ARG A 35 -7.74 -17.67 -1.56
CA ARG A 35 -6.41 -18.31 -1.52
C ARG A 35 -5.26 -17.31 -1.83
N LEU A 36 -5.41 -16.07 -1.40
CA LEU A 36 -4.48 -14.96 -1.60
C LEU A 36 -3.86 -14.53 -0.25
N GLU A 37 -3.44 -15.49 0.57
CA GLU A 37 -2.91 -15.22 1.93
C GLU A 37 -1.69 -14.28 1.96
N GLY A 38 -0.98 -14.14 0.84
CA GLY A 38 0.12 -13.19 0.65
C GLY A 38 -0.25 -11.94 -0.16
N LEU A 39 -1.54 -11.60 -0.32
CA LEU A 39 -1.95 -10.36 -0.96
C LEU A 39 -1.68 -9.17 -0.05
N ILE A 40 -0.85 -8.24 -0.52
CA ILE A 40 -0.61 -6.94 0.14
C ILE A 40 -1.27 -5.84 -0.69
N SER A 41 -2.16 -5.08 -0.07
CA SER A 41 -2.71 -3.83 -0.62
C SER A 41 -1.85 -2.64 -0.20
N VAL A 42 -1.41 -1.83 -1.17
CA VAL A 42 -0.43 -0.77 -0.95
C VAL A 42 -1.04 0.60 -1.20
N GLY A 43 -1.10 1.40 -0.13
CA GLY A 43 -1.42 2.83 -0.21
C GLY A 43 -0.18 3.66 -0.55
N ALA A 44 -0.39 4.95 -0.79
CA ALA A 44 0.69 5.89 -1.15
C ALA A 44 0.82 6.99 -0.11
N ILE A 45 2.06 7.37 0.18
CA ILE A 45 2.38 8.63 0.86
C ILE A 45 2.96 9.65 -0.11
N ASP A 46 2.79 10.90 0.25
CA ASP A 46 3.39 12.05 -0.42
C ASP A 46 4.77 12.41 0.15
N VAL A 47 5.37 13.46 -0.41
CA VAL A 47 6.71 13.95 -0.01
C VAL A 47 6.77 14.52 1.40
N THR A 48 5.62 14.71 2.06
CA THR A 48 5.50 15.22 3.44
C THR A 48 5.19 14.12 4.46
N TRP A 49 5.29 12.84 4.04
CA TRP A 49 4.94 11.67 4.87
C TRP A 49 3.46 11.58 5.22
N GLN A 50 2.62 12.29 4.46
CA GLN A 50 1.18 12.22 4.61
C GLN A 50 0.59 11.21 3.63
N TYR A 51 -0.53 10.58 4.00
CA TYR A 51 -1.28 9.75 3.07
C TYR A 51 -1.69 10.59 1.87
N ALA A 52 -1.28 10.15 0.67
CA ALA A 52 -1.37 10.98 -0.51
C ALA A 52 -2.85 11.25 -0.85
N THR A 53 -3.19 12.52 -1.08
CA THR A 53 -4.58 12.93 -1.27
C THR A 53 -5.26 12.30 -2.49
N PHE A 54 -4.51 11.78 -3.47
CA PHE A 54 -5.04 11.03 -4.61
C PHE A 54 -5.34 9.57 -4.32
N ALA A 55 -4.72 8.99 -3.29
CA ALA A 55 -4.79 7.57 -3.03
C ALA A 55 -6.16 7.23 -2.45
N THR A 56 -6.70 6.08 -2.87
CA THR A 56 -7.94 5.57 -2.31
C THR A 56 -7.70 5.19 -0.85
N ALA A 57 -8.40 5.85 0.07
CA ALA A 57 -8.39 5.50 1.49
C ALA A 57 -9.45 4.41 1.75
N ASN A 58 -9.01 3.24 2.23
CA ASN A 58 -9.91 2.13 2.52
C ASN A 58 -9.32 1.22 3.60
N ARG A 59 -10.15 0.36 4.19
CA ARG A 59 -9.74 -0.53 5.31
C ARG A 59 -8.86 -1.71 4.88
N PHE A 60 -8.70 -1.92 3.57
CA PHE A 60 -7.95 -3.03 3.02
C PHE A 60 -6.48 -2.68 2.77
N VAL A 61 -6.08 -1.41 2.93
CA VAL A 61 -4.67 -1.00 2.87
C VAL A 61 -3.91 -1.69 4.01
N ASP A 62 -2.90 -2.49 3.66
CA ASP A 62 -2.06 -3.18 4.65
C ASP A 62 -0.85 -2.32 5.05
N VAL A 63 -0.25 -1.61 4.10
CA VAL A 63 1.00 -0.84 4.27
C VAL A 63 1.03 0.32 3.27
N VAL A 64 1.82 1.34 3.55
CA VAL A 64 2.06 2.45 2.60
C VAL A 64 3.52 2.54 2.19
N ALA A 65 3.74 3.12 1.01
CA ALA A 65 5.08 3.41 0.49
C ALA A 65 5.06 4.73 -0.32
N PRO A 66 6.23 5.29 -0.66
CA PRO A 66 6.30 6.51 -1.48
C PRO A 66 5.54 6.34 -2.80
N GLY A 67 4.58 7.22 -3.05
CA GLY A 67 3.77 7.20 -4.27
C GLY A 67 3.66 8.53 -4.99
N GLU A 68 4.06 9.65 -4.37
CA GLU A 68 4.16 10.96 -5.02
C GLU A 68 5.61 11.30 -5.38
N SER A 69 5.81 11.99 -6.50
CA SER A 69 7.13 12.46 -6.95
C SER A 69 8.19 11.35 -7.02
N VAL A 70 7.76 10.13 -7.38
CA VAL A 70 8.64 8.97 -7.55
C VAL A 70 9.32 9.06 -8.93
N ALA A 71 10.66 9.04 -8.93
CA ALA A 71 11.46 8.95 -10.14
C ALA A 71 11.43 7.52 -10.70
N THR A 72 11.25 7.40 -12.01
CA THR A 72 11.22 6.14 -12.75
C THR A 72 11.79 6.32 -14.16
N PHE A 73 11.77 5.27 -14.98
CA PHE A 73 12.29 5.27 -16.33
C PHE A 73 11.16 5.28 -17.36
N LYS A 74 11.34 6.05 -18.44
CA LYS A 74 10.57 5.91 -19.67
C LYS A 74 11.11 4.74 -20.50
N ARG A 75 10.38 4.34 -21.55
CA ARG A 75 10.79 3.24 -22.46
C ARG A 75 12.11 3.51 -23.17
N ASP A 76 12.48 4.79 -23.36
CA ASP A 76 13.73 5.21 -23.98
C ASP A 76 14.92 5.25 -23.00
N GLY A 77 14.72 4.82 -21.74
CA GLY A 77 15.76 4.81 -20.70
C GLY A 77 15.98 6.16 -20.01
N SER A 78 15.28 7.22 -20.42
CA SER A 78 15.35 8.52 -19.73
C SER A 78 14.61 8.48 -18.39
N VAL A 79 15.12 9.25 -17.42
CA VAL A 79 14.49 9.40 -16.11
C VAL A 79 13.30 10.35 -16.21
N PHE A 80 12.22 10.00 -15.52
CA PHE A 80 10.99 10.78 -15.43
C PHE A 80 10.44 10.70 -14.01
N THR A 81 9.95 11.82 -13.51
CA THR A 81 9.29 11.90 -12.20
C THR A 81 7.85 12.33 -12.38
N ASN A 82 6.90 11.49 -11.97
CA ASN A 82 5.49 11.87 -11.96
C ASN A 82 5.18 12.64 -10.68
N GLN A 83 5.06 13.96 -10.79
CA GLN A 83 4.74 14.82 -9.65
C GLN A 83 3.31 14.59 -9.11
N SER A 84 2.37 14.12 -9.94
CA SER A 84 0.99 13.85 -9.50
C SER A 84 0.85 12.55 -8.70
N GLY A 85 1.84 11.67 -8.80
CA GLY A 85 1.89 10.43 -8.04
C GLY A 85 0.89 9.34 -8.45
N GLY A 86 0.87 8.28 -7.67
CA GLY A 86 -0.05 7.14 -7.80
C GLY A 86 0.35 5.98 -6.90
N THR A 87 -0.63 5.25 -6.37
CA THR A 87 -0.41 3.99 -5.65
C THR A 87 0.30 2.92 -6.51
N SER A 88 0.21 3.03 -7.84
CA SER A 88 0.99 2.22 -8.78
C SER A 88 2.51 2.44 -8.68
N TYR A 89 2.97 3.57 -8.14
CA TYR A 89 4.38 3.83 -7.85
C TYR A 89 4.80 3.37 -6.45
N ALA A 90 3.85 3.28 -5.51
CA ALA A 90 4.08 2.74 -4.17
C ALA A 90 4.21 1.20 -4.18
N ALA A 91 3.33 0.50 -4.90
CA ALA A 91 3.33 -0.96 -5.03
C ALA A 91 4.68 -1.61 -5.42
N PRO A 92 5.48 -1.06 -6.36
CA PRO A 92 6.79 -1.64 -6.69
C PRO A 92 7.83 -1.54 -5.57
N PHE A 93 7.76 -0.55 -4.66
CA PHE A 93 8.64 -0.53 -3.48
C PHE A 93 8.39 -1.74 -2.57
N VAL A 94 7.12 -2.04 -2.30
CA VAL A 94 6.72 -3.21 -1.50
C VAL A 94 7.05 -4.52 -2.22
N SER A 95 6.85 -4.57 -3.54
CA SER A 95 7.27 -5.72 -4.37
C SER A 95 8.78 -5.96 -4.30
N GLY A 96 9.58 -4.88 -4.35
CA GLY A 96 11.03 -4.94 -4.20
C GLY A 96 11.45 -5.43 -2.83
N ALA A 97 10.83 -4.95 -1.76
CA ALA A 97 11.07 -5.45 -0.40
C ALA A 97 10.77 -6.96 -0.31
N ALA A 98 9.63 -7.40 -0.82
CA ALA A 98 9.29 -8.82 -0.86
C ALA A 98 10.33 -9.66 -1.63
N ALA A 99 10.82 -9.15 -2.76
CA ALA A 99 11.87 -9.82 -3.53
C ALA A 99 13.20 -9.91 -2.75
N VAL A 100 13.59 -8.86 -2.03
CA VAL A 100 14.78 -8.86 -1.15
C VAL A 100 14.64 -9.91 -0.03
N LEU A 101 13.48 -9.97 0.62
CA LEU A 101 13.20 -10.98 1.64
C LEU A 101 13.31 -12.41 1.08
N LEU A 102 12.70 -12.66 -0.08
CA LEU A 102 12.77 -13.95 -0.77
C LEU A 102 14.16 -14.28 -1.30
N SER A 103 15.01 -13.28 -1.55
CA SER A 103 16.42 -13.50 -1.91
C SER A 103 17.23 -14.02 -0.73
N ARG A 104 16.86 -13.62 0.50
CA ARG A 104 17.47 -14.13 1.74
C ARG A 104 16.94 -15.51 2.09
N ASN A 105 15.63 -15.74 1.93
CA ASN A 105 15.02 -17.03 2.19
C ASN A 105 13.88 -17.31 1.19
N SER A 106 14.20 -18.06 0.15
CA SER A 106 13.26 -18.38 -0.95
C SER A 106 12.19 -19.41 -0.57
N SER A 107 12.32 -20.05 0.61
CA SER A 107 11.35 -21.02 1.12
C SER A 107 10.23 -20.36 1.93
N LEU A 108 10.27 -19.04 2.12
CA LEU A 108 9.23 -18.31 2.84
C LEU A 108 7.88 -18.39 2.11
N PRO A 109 6.83 -18.89 2.77
CA PRO A 109 5.50 -18.88 2.17
C PRO A 109 4.98 -17.44 2.07
N PRO A 110 4.18 -17.09 1.04
CA PRO A 110 3.70 -15.73 0.81
C PRO A 110 3.05 -15.04 2.01
N ARG A 111 2.33 -15.80 2.86
CA ARG A 111 1.71 -15.27 4.07
C ARG A 111 2.74 -14.76 5.08
N GLU A 112 3.89 -15.42 5.21
CA GLU A 112 4.94 -15.03 6.15
C GLU A 112 5.69 -13.82 5.61
N VAL A 113 5.91 -13.74 4.30
CA VAL A 113 6.44 -12.52 3.68
C VAL A 113 5.53 -11.33 3.95
N LYS A 114 4.20 -11.49 3.79
CA LYS A 114 3.23 -10.46 4.17
C LYS A 114 3.33 -10.11 5.65
N LYS A 115 3.34 -11.11 6.53
CA LYS A 115 3.42 -10.91 7.98
C LYS A 115 4.67 -10.13 8.39
N ILE A 116 5.83 -10.42 7.78
CA ILE A 116 7.07 -9.71 8.06
C ILE A 116 6.99 -8.26 7.57
N ILE A 117 6.58 -8.03 6.32
CA ILE A 117 6.49 -6.68 5.74
C ILE A 117 5.52 -5.80 6.54
N VAL A 118 4.31 -6.31 6.81
CA VAL A 118 3.27 -5.57 7.53
C VAL A 118 3.65 -5.42 9.00
N GLY A 119 4.21 -6.46 9.62
CA GLY A 119 4.59 -6.44 11.04
C GLY A 119 5.79 -5.55 11.37
N MET A 120 6.63 -5.22 10.39
CA MET A 120 7.78 -4.34 10.57
C MET A 120 7.54 -2.90 10.09
N ALA A 121 6.38 -2.63 9.48
CA ALA A 121 6.02 -1.30 9.02
C ALA A 121 6.09 -0.27 10.16
N ASP A 122 6.56 0.93 9.82
CA ASP A 122 6.66 2.04 10.77
C ASP A 122 5.30 2.74 10.88
N GLY A 123 4.58 2.43 11.96
CA GLY A 123 3.29 3.04 12.29
C GLY A 123 3.35 4.56 12.53
N GLY A 124 4.53 5.13 12.81
CA GLY A 124 4.73 6.58 12.91
C GLY A 124 5.07 7.26 11.59
N GLY A 125 5.42 6.48 10.55
CA GLY A 125 5.91 6.99 9.27
C GLY A 125 4.82 7.44 8.29
N CYS A 126 3.55 7.46 8.71
CA CYS A 126 2.43 7.93 7.89
C CYS A 126 1.39 8.62 8.76
N SER A 127 0.95 9.81 8.32
CA SER A 127 -0.18 10.53 8.92
C SER A 127 -1.23 10.82 7.86
N ALA A 128 -2.52 10.69 8.18
CA ALA A 128 -3.59 11.11 7.29
C ALA A 128 -4.08 12.52 7.69
N PRO A 129 -4.13 13.51 6.78
CA PRO A 129 -4.74 14.80 7.09
C PRO A 129 -6.27 14.63 7.23
N ASN A 130 -6.86 15.02 8.38
CA ASN A 130 -8.32 15.02 8.58
C ASN A 130 -9.00 16.14 7.76
N PRO A 131 -10.21 15.94 7.17
CA PRO A 131 -10.84 14.68 6.81
C PRO A 131 -10.99 14.53 5.28
N LEU A 132 -10.61 13.36 4.77
CA LEU A 132 -11.32 12.79 3.63
C LEU A 132 -12.77 12.52 4.09
N PRO A 133 -13.79 12.60 3.21
CA PRO A 133 -15.19 12.77 3.62
C PRO A 133 -15.62 11.79 4.72
N SER A 134 -16.00 12.37 5.86
CA SER A 134 -16.39 11.72 7.12
C SER A 134 -17.76 11.03 7.04
N SER A 135 -17.94 10.11 6.10
CA SER A 135 -19.14 9.26 6.11
C SER A 135 -18.95 8.08 7.07
N PRO A 136 -19.99 7.72 7.85
CA PRO A 136 -19.95 6.64 8.84
C PRO A 136 -19.72 5.24 8.25
N ALA A 137 -19.72 5.10 6.91
CA ALA A 137 -19.31 3.87 6.21
C ALA A 137 -17.79 3.76 5.99
N PHE A 138 -17.04 4.83 6.28
CA PHE A 138 -15.59 4.90 6.13
C PHE A 138 -14.92 4.73 7.48
N PRO A 139 -13.85 3.93 7.59
CA PRO A 139 -12.96 4.05 8.73
C PRO A 139 -12.52 5.50 8.82
N THR A 140 -12.56 6.07 10.03
CA THR A 140 -11.92 7.37 10.31
C THR A 140 -10.53 7.42 9.70
N ASP A 141 -10.09 8.59 9.22
CA ASP A 141 -8.79 8.85 8.60
C ASP A 141 -7.59 8.20 9.35
N ALA A 142 -7.75 7.93 10.65
CA ALA A 142 -6.87 7.16 11.52
C ALA A 142 -6.43 5.77 11.00
N ASN A 143 -7.13 5.15 10.03
CA ASN A 143 -6.77 3.81 9.50
C ASN A 143 -6.28 3.84 8.03
N ALA A 144 -6.11 5.00 7.41
CA ALA A 144 -5.73 5.07 5.98
C ALA A 144 -4.34 4.47 5.70
N CYS A 145 -3.43 4.55 6.68
CA CYS A 145 -2.04 4.11 6.53
C CYS A 145 -1.84 2.58 6.71
N GLY A 146 -2.88 1.81 7.02
CA GLY A 146 -2.73 0.40 7.38
C GLY A 146 -1.79 0.23 8.58
N ALA A 147 -0.79 -0.64 8.46
CA ALA A 147 0.27 -0.81 9.47
C ALA A 147 1.34 0.29 9.46
N GLY A 148 1.33 1.20 8.49
CA GLY A 148 2.28 2.30 8.39
C GLY A 148 3.24 2.19 7.20
N LEU A 149 4.33 2.94 7.27
CA LEU A 149 5.32 3.06 6.20
C LEU A 149 6.17 1.79 6.06
N LEU A 150 6.40 1.34 4.82
CA LEU A 150 7.31 0.24 4.50
C LEU A 150 8.70 0.46 5.13
N ASN A 151 9.10 -0.45 6.02
CA ASN A 151 10.44 -0.50 6.62
C ASN A 151 11.20 -1.72 6.09
N VAL A 152 11.99 -1.52 5.03
CA VAL A 152 12.72 -2.61 4.37
C VAL A 152 13.81 -3.20 5.27
N THR A 153 14.49 -2.38 6.06
CA THR A 153 15.57 -2.82 6.96
C THR A 153 15.01 -3.72 8.06
N GLY A 154 13.97 -3.28 8.77
CA GLY A 154 13.32 -4.08 9.80
C GLY A 154 12.73 -5.39 9.26
N ALA A 155 12.11 -5.34 8.09
CA ALA A 155 11.60 -6.53 7.41
C ALA A 155 12.73 -7.51 7.06
N LEU A 156 13.86 -7.01 6.54
CA LEU A 156 15.00 -7.86 6.21
C LEU A 156 15.60 -8.48 7.46
N GLU A 157 15.79 -7.73 8.55
CA GLU A 157 16.32 -8.24 9.82
C GLU A 157 15.44 -9.34 10.43
N ALA A 158 14.12 -9.17 10.38
CA ALA A 158 13.13 -10.14 10.86
C ALA A 158 12.97 -11.39 9.97
N THR A 159 13.69 -11.45 8.85
CA THR A 159 13.68 -12.60 7.93
C THR A 159 14.57 -13.73 8.48
N PRO A 160 14.04 -14.95 8.66
CA PRO A 160 14.79 -16.10 9.19
C PRO A 160 15.79 -16.67 8.17
#